data_AF-M7NA15-F1
#
_entry.id   AF-M7NA15-F1
#
_cell.length_a   1.000
_cell.length_b   1.000
_cell.length_c   1.000
_cell.angle_alpha   90.00
_cell.angle_beta   90.00
_cell.angle_gamma   90.00
#
_symmetry.space_group_name_H-M   'P 1'
#
loop_
_entity.id
_entity.type
_entity.pdbx_description
1 polymer ?
#
loop_
_entity_poly.entity_id
_entity_poly.type
_entity_poly.pdbx_seq_one_letter_code
_entity_poly.pdbx_strand_id
1 'polypeptide(L)'
;MKNWRTSWLAGLFALGAVACSTDFEDIPHYVVQVEDGNTLVLKSGKKVHLIGVEPSSASQEYLEDKALHNKVRVVFDRSNYPNTSEAQEVWGYATVDGLHLNAQILQHGLASMNDAWLTDSLRVFSSYSTLTTHRPSENIPEAGPVKKSLKPITTTPVKTEFSSFADLVEYAEQCVFLVLGRDEKGKTVSQGTGFFLQENGLCVSNYHVFEGGTEWMIRTANGSRYRVTDIIAKDKNYDYIVFKVDLAEGEEYPFLKPASKTPRKGTDIFVLGNPRGLESTITRGIVSAVRDQGMKEAVIQIDAAISPGSSGSPVMNMEGDVIGIATYKARDCESCNFAMNVQVLGF
;
A
#
# COMPACT_ATOMS: atom_id res chain seq x y z
N MET A 1 -41.59 65.44 21.21
CA MET A 1 -40.55 65.51 22.28
C MET A 1 -39.28 64.90 21.70
N LYS A 2 -38.36 65.71 21.14
CA LYS A 2 -37.08 66.20 21.73
C LYS A 2 -36.19 65.04 22.24
N ASN A 3 -34.92 64.83 21.86
CA ASN A 3 -33.90 65.65 21.20
C ASN A 3 -32.75 64.79 20.62
N TRP A 4 -32.09 65.33 19.59
CA TRP A 4 -30.79 64.97 18.99
C TRP A 4 -29.58 65.08 19.94
N ARG A 5 -28.51 64.34 19.64
CA ARG A 5 -27.11 64.83 19.67
C ARG A 5 -26.22 64.21 18.58
N THR A 6 -25.48 65.10 17.95
CA THR A 6 -24.43 64.99 16.93
C THR A 6 -23.05 64.68 17.53
N SER A 7 -22.16 63.99 16.80
CA SER A 7 -20.86 64.51 16.31
C SER A 7 -19.82 63.42 15.97
N TRP A 8 -19.00 63.75 14.97
CA TRP A 8 -17.92 63.06 14.27
C TRP A 8 -16.68 62.71 15.13
N LEU A 9 -15.96 61.63 14.79
CA LEU A 9 -14.54 61.61 14.33
C LEU A 9 -13.86 60.22 14.44
N ALA A 10 -13.13 59.89 13.37
CA ALA A 10 -11.89 59.10 13.30
C ALA A 10 -11.82 57.73 14.01
N GLY A 11 -11.86 56.67 13.19
CA GLY A 11 -11.32 55.37 13.55
C GLY A 11 -10.74 54.71 12.30
N LEU A 12 -9.46 54.97 12.04
CA LEU A 12 -8.63 54.12 11.17
C LEU A 12 -8.79 52.68 11.68
N PHE A 13 -9.44 51.82 10.91
CA PHE A 13 -9.05 50.42 10.88
C PHE A 13 -8.72 50.10 9.44
N ALA A 14 -7.42 49.96 9.21
CA ALA A 14 -6.90 49.32 8.02
C ALA A 14 -7.68 48.03 7.81
N LEU A 15 -8.41 47.96 6.69
CA LEU A 15 -8.58 46.71 5.97
C LEU A 15 -7.16 46.29 5.57
N GLY A 16 -6.45 45.67 6.53
CA GLY A 16 -5.45 44.69 6.20
C GLY A 16 -6.20 43.64 5.40
N ALA A 17 -6.12 43.75 4.08
CA ALA A 17 -6.26 42.59 3.24
C ALA A 17 -5.37 41.54 3.90
N VAL A 18 -6.00 40.55 4.53
CA VAL A 18 -5.33 39.33 4.97
C VAL A 18 -4.66 38.85 3.70
N ALA A 19 -3.35 39.05 3.65
CA ALA A 19 -2.50 38.49 2.63
C ALA A 19 -2.89 37.02 2.60
N CYS A 20 -3.36 36.59 1.43
CA CYS A 20 -3.56 35.21 1.07
C CYS A 20 -2.38 34.43 1.66
N SER A 21 -2.61 33.67 2.74
CA SER A 21 -1.59 32.78 3.26
C SER A 21 -1.47 31.71 2.19
N THR A 22 -0.54 31.93 1.27
CA THR A 22 -0.03 30.87 0.41
C THR A 22 0.40 29.77 1.34
N ASP A 23 -0.38 28.68 1.36
CA ASP A 23 -0.14 27.57 2.27
C ASP A 23 1.31 27.13 2.12
N PHE A 24 1.99 26.93 3.25
CA PHE A 24 3.40 26.55 3.32
C PHE A 24 3.74 25.37 2.39
N GLU A 25 2.76 24.51 2.12
CA GLU A 25 2.86 23.30 1.28
C GLU A 25 3.10 23.62 -0.22
N ASP A 26 2.64 24.77 -0.73
CA ASP A 26 2.69 25.10 -2.16
C ASP A 26 3.96 25.86 -2.58
N ILE A 27 4.81 26.26 -1.63
CA ILE A 27 6.02 27.05 -1.88
C ILE A 27 7.26 26.17 -1.70
N PRO A 28 8.21 26.16 -2.65
CA PRO A 28 9.50 25.50 -2.45
C PRO A 28 10.36 26.18 -1.38
N HIS A 29 10.92 25.39 -0.47
CA HIS A 29 11.75 25.84 0.66
C HIS A 29 13.22 25.45 0.47
N TYR A 30 14.16 26.32 0.84
CA TYR A 30 15.58 25.96 0.80
C TYR A 30 15.97 25.13 2.02
N VAL A 31 16.66 24.01 1.80
CA VAL A 31 17.27 23.21 2.86
C VAL A 31 18.66 23.76 3.18
N VAL A 32 18.93 23.99 4.45
CA VAL A 32 20.21 24.52 4.95
C VAL A 32 21.01 23.50 5.75
N GLN A 33 20.36 22.43 6.21
CA GLN A 33 21.00 21.33 6.94
C GLN A 33 20.13 20.07 6.85
N VAL A 34 20.78 18.91 6.93
CA VAL A 34 20.13 17.60 7.10
C VAL A 34 20.53 17.06 8.48
N GLU A 35 19.57 16.57 9.24
CA GLU A 35 19.77 16.00 10.57
C GLU A 35 19.30 14.53 10.61
N ASP A 36 20.08 13.70 11.31
CA ASP A 36 19.73 12.32 11.69
C ASP A 36 19.29 11.40 10.54
N GLY A 37 19.59 11.71 9.29
CA GLY A 37 19.29 10.89 8.11
C GLY A 37 17.83 10.91 7.67
N ASN A 38 16.95 11.60 8.39
CA ASN A 38 15.53 11.67 8.06
C ASN A 38 14.91 13.05 8.28
N THR A 39 15.70 14.07 8.62
CA THR A 39 15.19 15.41 8.93
C THR A 39 15.83 16.47 8.04
N LEU A 40 15.00 17.31 7.41
CA LEU A 40 15.44 18.48 6.63
C LEU A 40 15.22 19.75 7.44
N VAL A 41 16.27 20.52 7.67
CA VAL A 41 16.18 21.85 8.29
C VAL A 41 16.11 22.90 7.18
N LEU A 42 15.01 23.65 7.17
CA LEU A 42 14.77 24.69 6.17
C LEU A 42 15.40 26.01 6.58
N LYS A 43 15.65 26.90 5.61
CA LYS A 43 16.18 28.25 5.85
C LYS A 43 15.31 29.09 6.80
N SER A 44 14.03 28.75 6.93
CA SER A 44 13.12 29.35 7.90
C SER A 44 13.37 28.91 9.35
N GLY A 45 14.22 27.91 9.57
CA GLY A 45 14.45 27.25 10.87
C GLY A 45 13.51 26.08 11.16
N LYS A 46 12.47 25.87 10.34
CA LYS A 46 11.52 24.76 10.51
C LYS A 46 12.17 23.42 10.13
N LYS A 47 11.94 22.39 10.95
CA LYS A 47 12.42 21.02 10.73
C LYS A 47 11.32 20.15 10.12
N VAL A 48 11.66 19.43 9.07
CA VAL A 48 10.77 18.52 8.35
C VAL A 48 11.26 17.09 8.50
N HIS A 49 10.54 16.30 9.27
CA HIS A 49 10.76 14.86 9.46
C HIS A 49 10.16 14.10 8.30
N LEU A 50 10.96 13.29 7.61
CA LEU A 50 10.53 12.48 6.48
C LEU A 50 9.69 11.31 6.97
N ILE A 51 8.39 11.34 6.65
CA ILE A 51 7.45 10.28 7.03
C ILE A 51 7.90 8.93 6.45
N GLY A 52 7.88 7.91 7.30
CA GLY A 52 8.11 6.51 6.96
C GLY A 52 9.57 6.08 6.78
N VAL A 53 10.52 6.97 7.07
CA VAL A 53 11.96 6.74 6.92
C VAL A 53 12.62 6.72 8.30
N GLU A 54 13.24 5.60 8.67
CA GLU A 54 14.10 5.56 9.87
C GLU A 54 15.42 6.32 9.64
N PRO A 55 15.98 6.96 10.68
CA PRO A 55 17.34 7.49 10.67
C PRO A 55 18.40 6.49 10.21
N SER A 56 19.25 6.87 9.25
CA SER A 56 20.44 6.10 8.90
C SER A 56 21.57 6.98 8.33
N SER A 57 22.83 6.52 8.42
CA SER A 57 23.95 7.25 7.81
C SER A 57 23.88 7.28 6.27
N ALA A 58 23.34 6.25 5.63
CA ALA A 58 23.24 6.20 4.17
C ALA A 58 22.12 7.12 3.65
N SER A 59 21.03 7.27 4.39
CA SER A 59 19.98 8.26 4.08
C SER A 59 20.46 9.69 4.35
N GLN A 60 21.28 9.91 5.38
CA GLN A 60 21.95 11.20 5.62
C GLN A 60 22.78 11.63 4.41
N GLU A 61 23.69 10.78 3.93
CA GLU A 61 24.54 11.09 2.78
C GLU A 61 23.71 11.38 1.51
N TYR A 62 22.66 10.60 1.28
CA TYR A 62 21.75 10.80 0.15
C TYR A 62 21.00 12.13 0.22
N LEU A 63 20.48 12.50 1.40
CA LEU A 63 19.77 13.76 1.59
C LEU A 63 20.72 14.97 1.51
N GLU A 64 21.96 14.84 1.97
CA GLU A 64 22.98 15.87 1.80
C GLU A 64 23.33 16.08 0.32
N ASP A 65 23.43 15.01 -0.48
CA ASP A 65 23.67 15.11 -1.91
C ASP A 65 22.47 15.71 -2.68
N LYS A 66 21.25 15.27 -2.37
CA LYS A 66 20.05 15.62 -3.16
C LYS A 66 19.31 16.85 -2.65
N ALA A 67 19.20 17.05 -1.35
CA ALA A 67 18.33 18.07 -0.76
C ALA A 67 19.09 19.30 -0.26
N LEU A 68 20.30 19.13 0.29
CA LEU A 68 21.05 20.25 0.87
C LEU A 68 21.35 21.33 -0.17
N HIS A 69 21.13 22.59 0.20
CA HIS A 69 21.23 23.78 -0.66
C HIS A 69 20.25 23.82 -1.85
N ASN A 70 19.37 22.83 -1.99
CA ASN A 70 18.33 22.79 -3.01
C ASN A 70 16.97 23.23 -2.45
N LYS A 71 16.03 23.49 -3.36
CA LYS A 71 14.64 23.80 -3.01
C LYS A 71 13.83 22.51 -2.93
N VAL A 72 13.13 22.32 -1.81
CA VAL A 72 12.23 21.20 -1.56
C VAL A 72 10.78 21.65 -1.50
N ARG A 73 9.88 20.89 -2.11
CA ARG A 73 8.44 20.98 -1.80
C ARG A 73 8.12 19.97 -0.71
N VAL A 74 7.24 20.36 0.21
CA VAL A 74 6.87 19.53 1.36
C VAL A 74 5.36 19.41 1.40
N VAL A 75 4.87 18.17 1.43
CA VAL A 75 3.45 17.87 1.61
C VAL A 75 3.25 17.22 2.97
N PHE A 76 2.34 17.75 3.78
CA PHE A 76 2.09 17.27 5.13
C PHE A 76 0.93 16.27 5.15
N ASP A 77 1.05 15.21 5.96
CA ASP A 77 -0.10 14.44 6.38
C ASP A 77 -0.64 15.02 7.69
N ARG A 78 -1.78 15.73 7.62
CA ARG A 78 -2.44 16.34 8.79
C ARG A 78 -3.36 15.38 9.54
N SER A 79 -3.54 14.17 9.01
CA SER A 79 -4.46 13.15 9.55
C SER A 79 -3.82 12.40 10.71
N ASN A 80 -2.50 12.19 10.62
CA ASN A 80 -1.75 11.31 11.52
C ASN A 80 -0.66 12.04 12.32
N TYR A 81 -0.30 13.27 11.94
CA TYR A 81 0.73 14.06 12.60
C TYR A 81 0.18 15.42 13.03
N PRO A 82 0.62 15.96 14.20
CA PRO A 82 0.18 17.25 14.72
C PRO A 82 0.83 18.43 13.95
N ASN A 83 0.71 18.40 12.62
CA ASN A 83 1.23 19.40 11.71
C ASN A 83 0.38 20.67 11.81
N THR A 84 0.88 21.68 12.53
CA THR A 84 0.30 23.03 12.53
C THR A 84 1.20 23.98 11.73
N SER A 85 0.62 25.01 11.13
CA SER A 85 1.38 26.02 10.38
C SER A 85 2.46 26.70 11.23
N GLU A 86 2.20 26.83 12.54
CA GLU A 86 3.09 27.45 13.53
C GLU A 86 4.13 26.47 14.12
N ALA A 87 3.98 25.15 13.94
CA ALA A 87 4.89 24.16 14.52
C ALA A 87 6.32 24.30 13.96
N GLN A 88 7.32 24.27 14.84
CA GLN A 88 8.73 24.28 14.42
C GLN A 88 9.20 22.93 13.87
N GLU A 89 8.52 21.85 14.22
CA GLU A 89 8.76 20.50 13.72
C GLU A 89 7.49 19.98 13.07
N VAL A 90 7.65 19.42 11.87
CA VAL A 90 6.54 18.92 11.05
C VAL A 90 6.95 17.63 10.37
N TRP A 91 5.98 16.78 10.05
CA TRP A 91 6.18 15.51 9.36
C TRP A 91 5.59 15.58 7.96
N GLY A 92 6.39 15.22 6.94
CA GLY A 92 5.93 15.31 5.57
C GLY A 92 6.71 14.47 4.58
N TYR A 93 6.23 14.52 3.34
CA TYR A 93 6.90 13.99 2.16
C TYR A 93 7.62 15.12 1.45
N ALA A 94 8.88 14.90 1.10
CA ALA A 94 9.71 15.92 0.46
C ALA A 94 10.07 15.55 -0.97
N THR A 95 10.03 16.56 -1.86
CA THR A 95 10.40 16.41 -3.28
C THR A 95 11.42 17.47 -3.69
N VAL A 96 12.52 17.05 -4.30
CA VAL A 96 13.52 17.93 -4.97
C VAL A 96 13.45 17.68 -6.46
N ASP A 97 13.17 18.70 -7.28
CA ASP A 97 13.18 18.59 -8.75
C ASP A 97 12.41 17.37 -9.31
N GLY A 98 11.30 17.01 -8.66
CA GLY A 98 10.47 15.85 -9.01
C GLY A 98 10.90 14.52 -8.38
N LEU A 99 12.05 14.44 -7.72
CA LEU A 99 12.50 13.26 -6.97
C LEU A 99 11.88 13.23 -5.58
N HIS A 100 11.16 12.15 -5.25
CA HIS A 100 10.55 11.95 -3.94
C HIS A 100 11.57 11.32 -2.99
N LEU A 101 12.08 12.12 -2.06
CA LEU A 101 13.20 11.74 -1.21
C LEU A 101 12.88 10.53 -0.34
N ASN A 102 11.71 10.52 0.31
CA ASN A 102 11.28 9.41 1.15
C ASN A 102 11.26 8.08 0.38
N ALA A 103 10.73 8.09 -0.86
CA ALA A 103 10.60 6.90 -1.69
C ALA A 103 11.96 6.39 -2.16
N GLN A 104 12.83 7.29 -2.61
CA GLN A 104 14.16 6.94 -3.09
C GLN A 104 15.02 6.31 -1.98
N ILE A 105 14.92 6.85 -0.76
CA ILE A 105 15.62 6.30 0.41
C ILE A 105 15.19 4.85 0.67
N LEU A 106 13.89 4.57 0.66
CA LEU A 106 13.36 3.23 0.94
C LEU A 106 13.61 2.26 -0.22
N GLN A 107 13.44 2.69 -1.47
CA GLN A 107 13.58 1.86 -2.66
C GLN A 107 15.04 1.41 -2.90
N HIS A 108 16.00 2.26 -2.54
CA HIS A 108 17.42 1.94 -2.63
C HIS A 108 17.96 1.29 -1.36
N GLY A 109 17.10 0.99 -0.36
CA GLY A 109 17.51 0.37 0.90
C GLY A 109 18.47 1.23 1.72
N LEU A 110 18.44 2.55 1.53
CA LEU A 110 19.31 3.50 2.23
C LEU A 110 18.88 3.66 3.70
N ALA A 111 17.61 3.43 4.00
CA ALA A 111 17.11 3.30 5.36
C ALA A 111 15.98 2.27 5.44
N SER A 112 15.72 1.79 6.66
CA SER A 112 14.56 0.94 6.95
C SER A 112 13.28 1.76 7.01
N MET A 113 12.14 1.10 6.78
CA MET A 113 10.83 1.72 7.02
C MET A 113 10.61 1.91 8.52
N ASN A 114 9.96 3.02 8.88
CA ASN A 114 9.56 3.28 10.25
C ASN A 114 8.22 2.59 10.55
N ASP A 115 8.26 1.60 11.45
CA ASP A 115 7.13 0.72 11.80
C ASP A 115 6.09 1.38 12.71
N ALA A 116 6.40 2.55 13.29
CA ALA A 116 5.44 3.24 14.15
C ALA A 116 4.22 3.75 13.35
N TRP A 117 4.36 3.95 12.03
CA TRP A 117 3.31 4.49 11.14
C TRP A 117 3.38 3.87 9.72
N LEU A 118 3.26 2.54 9.66
CA LEU A 118 3.48 1.69 8.48
C LEU A 118 2.66 2.06 7.22
N THR A 119 1.42 2.54 7.37
CA THR A 119 0.54 2.88 6.24
C THR A 119 1.12 4.00 5.37
N ASP A 120 1.82 4.96 5.99
CA ASP A 120 2.38 6.11 5.29
C ASP A 120 3.73 5.77 4.62
N SER A 121 4.50 4.84 5.21
CA SER A 121 5.71 4.25 4.62
C SER A 121 5.40 3.45 3.34
N LEU A 122 4.26 2.74 3.33
CA LEU A 122 3.80 1.97 2.17
C LEU A 122 3.28 2.85 1.04
N ARG A 123 2.56 3.93 1.33
CA ARG A 123 2.14 4.93 0.32
C ARG A 123 3.35 5.50 -0.42
N VAL A 124 4.42 5.79 0.33
CA VAL A 124 5.68 6.30 -0.22
C VAL A 124 6.33 5.27 -1.14
N PHE A 125 6.43 4.02 -0.69
CA PHE A 125 7.05 2.94 -1.46
C PHE A 125 6.24 2.56 -2.71
N SER A 126 4.91 2.49 -2.62
CA SER A 126 4.01 2.10 -3.71
C SER A 126 3.84 3.18 -4.78
N SER A 127 3.91 4.47 -4.39
CA SER A 127 3.71 5.60 -5.31
C SER A 127 4.77 5.73 -6.42
N TYR A 128 5.93 5.05 -6.32
CA TYR A 128 7.04 5.16 -7.27
C TYR A 128 7.46 3.86 -7.98
N SER A 129 6.95 2.69 -7.58
CA SER A 129 7.14 1.47 -8.39
C SER A 129 6.44 1.56 -9.75
N THR A 130 5.58 2.56 -9.96
CA THR A 130 4.85 2.85 -11.19
C THR A 130 5.55 3.87 -12.10
N LEU A 131 6.69 4.46 -11.69
CA LEU A 131 7.38 5.56 -12.39
C LEU A 131 8.87 5.27 -12.62
N THR A 132 9.20 4.27 -13.44
CA THR A 132 10.57 4.10 -13.98
C THR A 132 10.55 3.76 -15.48
N THR A 133 10.44 4.79 -16.31
CA THR A 133 11.04 4.81 -17.66
C THR A 133 11.95 6.03 -17.77
N HIS A 134 13.21 5.89 -17.36
CA HIS A 134 14.38 6.49 -18.00
C HIS A 134 15.60 6.37 -17.09
N ARG A 135 16.63 5.68 -17.61
CA ARG A 135 17.99 5.67 -17.06
C ARG A 135 18.88 6.44 -18.04
N PRO A 136 19.59 7.52 -17.66
CA PRO A 136 20.77 7.97 -18.36
C PRO A 136 21.99 7.20 -17.87
N SER A 137 22.85 6.82 -18.81
CA SER A 137 24.06 6.02 -18.60
C SER A 137 25.22 6.84 -18.03
N GLU A 138 26.07 6.23 -17.18
CA GLU A 138 27.53 6.40 -17.27
C GLU A 138 28.33 5.29 -16.55
N ASN A 139 29.12 4.57 -17.35
CA ASN A 139 30.44 3.93 -17.16
C ASN A 139 30.83 3.15 -15.88
N ILE A 140 30.79 1.81 -15.97
CA ILE A 140 31.72 0.87 -15.29
C ILE A 140 32.07 -0.29 -16.29
N PRO A 141 33.31 -0.83 -16.32
CA PRO A 141 33.89 -1.56 -17.48
C PRO A 141 33.37 -2.98 -17.72
N GLU A 142 33.50 -3.43 -18.97
CA GLU A 142 33.02 -4.69 -19.56
C GLU A 142 33.37 -5.98 -18.80
N ALA A 143 32.37 -6.87 -18.67
CA ALA A 143 32.56 -8.29 -18.45
C ALA A 143 31.95 -9.11 -19.60
N GLY A 144 32.82 -9.68 -20.45
CA GLY A 144 32.64 -10.93 -21.22
C GLY A 144 31.54 -11.00 -22.31
N PRO A 145 31.76 -11.75 -23.40
CA PRO A 145 30.84 -11.74 -24.54
C PRO A 145 29.51 -12.44 -24.20
N VAL A 146 28.44 -11.65 -24.11
CA VAL A 146 27.05 -12.13 -24.07
C VAL A 146 26.68 -12.69 -25.44
N LYS A 147 26.39 -13.99 -25.51
CA LYS A 147 25.82 -14.61 -26.71
C LYS A 147 24.29 -14.46 -26.73
N LYS A 148 23.87 -13.63 -27.69
CA LYS A 148 22.60 -13.62 -28.45
C LYS A 148 21.30 -13.25 -27.73
N SER A 149 20.98 -11.97 -27.90
CA SER A 149 19.68 -11.42 -28.35
C SER A 149 18.47 -11.76 -27.48
N LEU A 150 18.26 -10.98 -26.42
CA LEU A 150 16.94 -10.82 -25.81
C LEU A 150 15.98 -10.23 -26.86
N LYS A 151 14.87 -10.94 -27.12
CA LYS A 151 13.75 -10.36 -27.86
C LYS A 151 13.08 -9.29 -26.99
N PRO A 152 12.45 -8.27 -27.59
CA PRO A 152 11.74 -7.25 -26.82
C PRO A 152 10.68 -7.91 -25.93
N ILE A 153 10.71 -7.58 -24.64
CA ILE A 153 9.67 -7.92 -23.68
C ILE A 153 8.36 -7.33 -24.22
N THR A 154 7.44 -8.22 -24.59
CA THR A 154 6.09 -7.84 -24.95
C THR A 154 5.32 -7.74 -23.64
N THR A 155 5.18 -6.53 -23.10
CA THR A 155 4.17 -6.24 -22.09
C THR A 155 2.81 -6.42 -22.74
N THR A 156 2.26 -7.63 -22.64
CA THR A 156 0.85 -7.83 -22.98
C THR A 156 0.06 -7.38 -21.76
N PRO A 157 -0.78 -6.33 -21.86
CA PRO A 157 -1.72 -6.04 -20.79
C PRO A 157 -2.56 -7.30 -20.56
N VAL A 158 -2.65 -7.74 -19.31
CA VAL A 158 -3.54 -8.82 -18.89
C VAL A 158 -4.92 -8.55 -19.50
N LYS A 159 -5.42 -9.53 -20.28
CA LYS A 159 -6.70 -9.53 -21.00
C LYS A 159 -7.78 -8.81 -20.19
N THR A 160 -8.21 -7.65 -20.65
CA THR A 160 -9.24 -6.84 -19.97
C THR A 160 -10.66 -7.31 -20.32
N GLU A 161 -10.83 -8.34 -21.15
CA GLU A 161 -12.13 -8.95 -21.43
C GLU A 161 -12.04 -10.48 -21.35
N PHE A 162 -12.71 -11.05 -20.35
CA PHE A 162 -12.96 -12.49 -20.24
C PHE A 162 -14.19 -12.84 -21.08
N SER A 163 -14.10 -13.88 -21.92
CA SER A 163 -15.20 -14.31 -22.80
C SER A 163 -16.39 -14.89 -22.04
N SER A 164 -16.18 -15.36 -20.81
CA SER A 164 -17.20 -15.88 -19.93
C SER A 164 -16.74 -15.77 -18.47
N PHE A 165 -17.68 -15.97 -17.55
CA PHE A 165 -17.34 -16.09 -16.14
C PHE A 165 -16.41 -17.29 -15.86
N ALA A 166 -16.56 -18.40 -16.58
CA ALA A 166 -15.69 -19.56 -16.40
C ALA A 166 -14.24 -19.21 -16.74
N ASP A 167 -14.01 -18.43 -17.80
CA ASP A 167 -12.66 -17.99 -18.19
C ASP A 167 -12.04 -17.05 -17.14
N LEU A 168 -12.87 -16.17 -16.55
CA LEU A 168 -12.44 -15.32 -15.43
C LEU A 168 -12.03 -16.17 -14.21
N VAL A 169 -12.81 -17.19 -13.89
CA VAL A 169 -12.51 -18.10 -12.78
C VAL A 169 -11.24 -18.89 -13.04
N GLU A 170 -11.08 -19.46 -14.23
CA GLU A 170 -9.88 -20.23 -14.60
C GLU A 170 -8.60 -19.39 -14.53
N TYR A 171 -8.67 -18.10 -14.89
CA TYR A 171 -7.57 -17.17 -14.68
C TYR A 171 -7.31 -16.92 -13.19
N ALA A 172 -8.37 -16.63 -12.43
CA ALA A 172 -8.26 -16.31 -11.02
C ALA A 172 -7.72 -17.48 -10.17
N GLU A 173 -8.09 -18.72 -10.51
CA GLU A 173 -7.59 -19.93 -9.84
C GLU A 173 -6.05 -20.03 -9.89
N GLN A 174 -5.43 -19.60 -10.98
CA GLN A 174 -3.97 -19.60 -11.12
C GLN A 174 -3.29 -18.56 -10.23
N CYS A 175 -4.03 -17.51 -9.84
CA CYS A 175 -3.53 -16.43 -9.00
C CYS A 175 -3.70 -16.70 -7.50
N VAL A 176 -4.52 -17.69 -7.14
CA VAL A 176 -4.87 -18.02 -5.74
C VAL A 176 -4.10 -19.25 -5.29
N PHE A 177 -3.61 -19.23 -4.06
CA PHE A 177 -2.79 -20.28 -3.48
C PHE A 177 -3.18 -20.60 -2.04
N LEU A 178 -2.72 -21.75 -1.57
CA LEU A 178 -2.82 -22.17 -0.19
C LEU A 178 -1.64 -21.64 0.61
N VAL A 179 -1.89 -21.05 1.78
CA VAL A 179 -0.85 -20.66 2.74
C VAL A 179 -0.77 -21.72 3.83
N LEU A 180 0.46 -22.15 4.16
CA LEU A 180 0.75 -23.14 5.19
C LEU A 180 1.77 -22.56 6.18
N GLY A 181 1.37 -22.41 7.44
CA GLY A 181 2.27 -22.08 8.55
C GLY A 181 2.69 -23.32 9.31
N ARG A 182 3.99 -23.46 9.61
CA ARG A 182 4.57 -24.59 10.34
C ARG A 182 5.22 -24.13 11.65
N ASP A 183 5.19 -25.01 12.66
CA ASP A 183 5.94 -24.82 13.90
C ASP A 183 7.40 -25.26 13.79
N GLU A 184 8.19 -25.09 14.86
CA GLU A 184 9.60 -25.48 14.94
C GLU A 184 9.85 -26.98 14.68
N LYS A 185 8.81 -27.82 14.83
CA LYS A 185 8.87 -29.27 14.58
C LYS A 185 8.43 -29.62 13.15
N GLY A 186 8.16 -28.62 12.31
CA GLY A 186 7.72 -28.78 10.94
C GLY A 186 6.26 -29.22 10.79
N LYS A 187 5.47 -29.23 11.87
CA LYS A 187 4.05 -29.57 11.83
C LYS A 187 3.25 -28.36 11.34
N THR A 188 2.31 -28.57 10.43
CA THR A 188 1.36 -27.53 10.02
C THR A 188 0.49 -27.11 11.21
N VAL A 189 0.55 -25.82 11.56
CA VAL A 189 -0.20 -25.22 12.68
C VAL A 189 -1.22 -24.19 12.21
N SER A 190 -1.02 -23.60 11.03
CA SER A 190 -1.98 -22.69 10.42
C SER A 190 -2.16 -22.99 8.93
N GLN A 191 -3.35 -22.69 8.42
CA GLN A 191 -3.69 -22.84 7.02
C GLN A 191 -4.68 -21.74 6.61
N GLY A 192 -4.47 -21.16 5.44
CA GLY A 192 -5.36 -20.16 4.85
C GLY A 192 -5.22 -20.10 3.34
N THR A 193 -5.81 -19.09 2.75
CA THR A 193 -5.71 -18.75 1.33
C THR A 193 -4.93 -17.45 1.17
N GLY A 194 -4.28 -17.26 0.04
CA GLY A 194 -3.76 -15.96 -0.39
C GLY A 194 -3.77 -15.86 -1.90
N PHE A 195 -3.36 -14.71 -2.43
CA PHE A 195 -3.29 -14.49 -3.86
C PHE A 195 -2.14 -13.56 -4.24
N PHE A 196 -1.69 -13.68 -5.50
CA PHE A 196 -0.65 -12.82 -6.07
C PHE A 196 -1.23 -11.44 -6.42
N LEU A 197 -0.52 -10.39 -6.05
CA LEU A 197 -0.79 -8.99 -6.36
C LEU A 197 0.08 -8.45 -7.51
N GLN A 198 1.24 -9.09 -7.74
CA GLN A 198 2.16 -8.75 -8.83
C GLN A 198 2.85 -10.02 -9.34
N GLU A 199 3.32 -9.95 -10.57
CA GLU A 199 4.00 -11.05 -11.27
C GLU A 199 5.29 -11.52 -10.58
N ASN A 200 5.98 -10.60 -9.90
CA ASN A 200 7.25 -10.83 -9.20
C ASN A 200 7.09 -11.50 -7.81
N GLY A 201 5.98 -12.21 -7.58
CA GLY A 201 5.72 -12.93 -6.33
C GLY A 201 5.28 -12.06 -5.15
N LEU A 202 4.82 -10.82 -5.37
CA LEU A 202 4.15 -10.06 -4.31
C LEU A 202 2.78 -10.68 -4.03
N CYS A 203 2.52 -10.99 -2.76
CA CYS A 203 1.39 -11.80 -2.32
C CYS A 203 0.64 -11.12 -1.18
N VAL A 204 -0.63 -11.47 -0.98
CA VAL A 204 -1.41 -11.07 0.20
C VAL A 204 -2.21 -12.22 0.79
N SER A 205 -2.40 -12.19 2.10
CA SER A 205 -3.29 -13.08 2.88
C SER A 205 -3.80 -12.33 4.12
N ASN A 206 -4.46 -13.03 5.05
CA ASN A 206 -4.80 -12.45 6.35
C ASN A 206 -3.63 -12.53 7.33
N TYR A 207 -3.56 -11.54 8.22
CA TYR A 207 -2.56 -11.50 9.29
C TYR A 207 -2.69 -12.73 10.20
N HIS A 208 -3.90 -13.09 10.62
CA HIS A 208 -4.11 -14.20 11.56
C HIS A 208 -3.71 -15.57 10.98
N VAL A 209 -3.62 -15.72 9.65
CA VAL A 209 -3.09 -16.94 9.02
C VAL A 209 -1.60 -17.10 9.30
N PHE A 210 -0.90 -15.99 9.53
CA PHE A 210 0.51 -15.92 9.87
C PHE A 210 0.78 -15.86 11.38
N GLU A 211 -0.24 -15.94 12.25
CA GLU A 211 0.00 -15.99 13.70
C GLU A 211 0.43 -17.42 14.13
N GLY A 212 1.44 -17.50 15.00
CA GLY A 212 1.86 -18.73 15.69
C GLY A 212 2.70 -19.73 14.89
N GLY A 213 2.98 -19.46 13.62
CA GLY A 213 3.98 -20.20 12.83
C GLY A 213 5.41 -19.69 13.04
N THR A 214 6.38 -20.47 12.60
CA THR A 214 7.81 -20.10 12.53
C THR A 214 8.35 -20.12 11.10
N GLU A 215 7.71 -20.88 10.20
CA GLU A 215 8.00 -20.91 8.76
C GLU A 215 6.69 -20.89 7.99
N TRP A 216 6.64 -20.15 6.88
CA TRP A 216 5.51 -20.10 5.97
C TRP A 216 5.90 -20.46 4.56
N MET A 217 5.00 -21.16 3.91
CA MET A 217 5.10 -21.48 2.50
C MET A 217 3.74 -21.36 1.83
N ILE A 218 3.76 -21.07 0.53
CA ILE A 218 2.59 -21.15 -0.31
C ILE A 218 2.60 -22.44 -1.12
N ARG A 219 1.41 -22.93 -1.48
CA ARG A 219 1.21 -23.96 -2.51
C ARG A 219 0.24 -23.44 -3.55
N THR A 220 0.72 -23.25 -4.76
CA THR A 220 -0.05 -22.77 -5.91
C THR A 220 -0.96 -23.85 -6.49
N ALA A 221 -1.94 -23.47 -7.31
CA ALA A 221 -2.91 -24.40 -7.91
C ALA A 221 -2.27 -25.51 -8.78
N ASN A 222 -1.10 -25.25 -9.37
CA ASN A 222 -0.31 -26.24 -10.11
C ASN A 222 0.51 -27.18 -9.20
N GLY A 223 0.44 -27.03 -7.88
CA GLY A 223 1.15 -27.83 -6.89
C GLY A 223 2.56 -27.36 -6.53
N SER A 224 3.08 -26.31 -7.19
CA SER A 224 4.37 -25.70 -6.84
C SER A 224 4.35 -25.11 -5.44
N ARG A 225 5.54 -25.05 -4.82
CA ARG A 225 5.70 -24.63 -3.43
C ARG A 225 6.81 -23.59 -3.33
N TYR A 226 6.49 -22.47 -2.70
CA TYR A 226 7.43 -21.36 -2.52
C TYR A 226 7.48 -20.95 -1.06
N ARG A 227 8.67 -20.66 -0.56
CA ARG A 227 8.85 -20.12 0.79
C ARG A 227 8.48 -18.65 0.80
N VAL A 228 7.90 -18.20 1.91
CA VAL A 228 7.78 -16.77 2.17
C VAL A 228 9.17 -16.24 2.55
N THR A 229 9.66 -15.24 1.84
CA THR A 229 11.01 -14.67 2.05
C THR A 229 10.96 -13.43 2.92
N ASP A 230 10.02 -12.54 2.64
CA ASP A 230 9.95 -11.22 3.25
C ASP A 230 8.51 -10.86 3.57
N ILE A 231 8.31 -10.22 4.72
CA ILE A 231 7.05 -9.56 5.03
C ILE A 231 7.19 -8.09 4.64
N ILE A 232 6.38 -7.66 3.67
CA ILE A 232 6.43 -6.30 3.11
C ILE A 232 5.53 -5.36 3.92
N ALA A 233 4.37 -5.84 4.32
CA ALA A 233 3.41 -5.09 5.12
C ALA A 233 2.55 -6.04 5.94
N LYS A 234 2.04 -5.58 7.08
CA LYS A 234 1.02 -6.29 7.82
C LYS A 234 0.26 -5.34 8.73
N ASP A 235 -1.03 -5.56 8.90
CA ASP A 235 -1.82 -4.84 9.88
C ASP A 235 -2.75 -5.83 10.59
N LYS A 236 -2.64 -5.87 11.92
CA LYS A 236 -3.44 -6.77 12.76
C LYS A 236 -4.89 -6.30 12.88
N ASN A 237 -5.14 -4.98 12.85
CA ASN A 237 -6.48 -4.40 12.99
C ASN A 237 -7.29 -4.59 11.70
N TYR A 238 -6.64 -4.42 10.54
CA TYR A 238 -7.23 -4.70 9.23
C TYR A 238 -6.99 -6.13 8.73
N ASP A 239 -6.44 -6.99 9.59
CA ASP A 239 -6.21 -8.42 9.36
C ASP A 239 -5.62 -8.77 7.98
N TYR A 240 -4.56 -8.08 7.56
CA TYR A 240 -3.86 -8.39 6.31
C TYR A 240 -2.35 -8.55 6.51
N ILE A 241 -1.75 -9.31 5.60
CA ILE A 241 -0.29 -9.42 5.46
C ILE A 241 0.08 -9.51 3.99
N VAL A 242 0.97 -8.62 3.57
CA VAL A 242 1.59 -8.57 2.24
C VAL A 242 3.01 -9.09 2.37
N PHE A 243 3.39 -10.03 1.51
CA PHE A 243 4.66 -10.74 1.61
C PHE A 243 5.21 -11.11 0.24
N LYS A 244 6.49 -11.48 0.21
CA LYS A 244 7.19 -12.01 -0.98
C LYS A 244 7.41 -13.50 -0.86
N VAL A 245 7.45 -14.16 -2.01
CA VAL A 245 7.81 -15.58 -2.11
C VAL A 245 9.03 -15.78 -3.00
N ASP A 246 9.77 -16.85 -2.71
CA ASP A 246 11.03 -17.22 -3.36
C ASP A 246 10.82 -17.75 -4.78
N LEU A 247 10.48 -16.88 -5.72
CA LEU A 247 10.41 -17.24 -7.14
C LEU A 247 11.81 -17.35 -7.73
N ALA A 248 12.02 -18.29 -8.64
CA ALA A 248 13.28 -18.38 -9.38
C ALA A 248 13.51 -17.13 -10.23
N GLU A 249 14.76 -16.83 -10.56
CA GLU A 249 15.09 -15.69 -11.41
C GLU A 249 14.37 -15.80 -12.77
N GLY A 250 13.56 -14.78 -13.10
CA GLY A 250 12.74 -14.74 -14.32
C GLY A 250 11.44 -15.57 -14.26
N GLU A 251 11.11 -16.17 -13.12
CA GLU A 251 9.81 -16.78 -12.89
C GLU A 251 8.77 -15.71 -12.52
N GLU A 252 7.63 -15.76 -13.20
CA GLU A 252 6.51 -14.83 -13.03
C GLU A 252 5.22 -15.62 -12.80
N TYR A 253 4.30 -15.06 -12.01
CA TYR A 253 2.98 -15.63 -11.77
C TYR A 253 1.85 -14.69 -12.24
N PRO A 254 0.72 -15.23 -12.71
CA PRO A 254 -0.47 -14.41 -12.92
C PRO A 254 -0.93 -13.82 -11.57
N PHE A 255 -1.50 -12.62 -11.62
CA PHE A 255 -1.87 -11.86 -10.43
C PHE A 255 -3.24 -11.21 -10.57
N LEU A 256 -3.83 -10.88 -9.43
CA LEU A 256 -5.12 -10.21 -9.36
C LEU A 256 -4.93 -8.72 -9.09
N LYS A 257 -5.72 -7.90 -9.78
CA LYS A 257 -5.68 -6.46 -9.63
C LYS A 257 -6.62 -6.00 -8.50
N PRO A 258 -6.14 -5.20 -7.54
CA PRO A 258 -7.02 -4.50 -6.61
C PRO A 258 -7.95 -3.52 -7.32
N ALA A 259 -9.22 -3.49 -6.93
CA ALA A 259 -10.15 -2.46 -7.35
C ALA A 259 -9.66 -1.09 -6.87
N SER A 260 -9.97 -0.03 -7.62
CA SER A 260 -9.56 1.34 -7.28
C SER A 260 -10.53 2.08 -6.35
N LYS A 261 -11.65 1.44 -6.00
CA LYS A 261 -12.74 2.06 -5.23
C LYS A 261 -13.44 1.01 -4.37
N THR A 262 -13.96 1.47 -3.24
CA THR A 262 -14.90 0.69 -2.41
C THR A 262 -16.14 0.29 -3.25
N PRO A 263 -16.59 -0.97 -3.17
CA PRO A 263 -17.74 -1.44 -3.93
C PRO A 263 -19.06 -0.85 -3.39
N ARG A 264 -20.11 -0.87 -4.20
CA ARG A 264 -21.46 -0.50 -3.74
C ARG A 264 -22.19 -1.70 -3.17
N LYS A 265 -23.15 -1.46 -2.28
CA LYS A 265 -24.13 -2.48 -1.90
C LYS A 265 -24.87 -2.99 -3.15
N GLY A 266 -25.04 -4.30 -3.23
CA GLY A 266 -25.65 -4.99 -4.38
C GLY A 266 -24.68 -5.29 -5.52
N THR A 267 -23.39 -4.94 -5.42
CA THR A 267 -22.39 -5.39 -6.38
C THR A 267 -22.30 -6.92 -6.37
N ASP A 268 -22.44 -7.55 -7.53
CA ASP A 268 -22.23 -8.98 -7.72
C ASP A 268 -20.77 -9.34 -7.49
N ILE A 269 -20.55 -10.44 -6.76
CA ILE A 269 -19.21 -10.90 -6.40
C ILE A 269 -19.08 -12.41 -6.49
N PHE A 270 -17.83 -12.85 -6.45
CA PHE A 270 -17.48 -14.22 -6.14
C PHE A 270 -16.23 -14.26 -5.25
N VAL A 271 -16.10 -15.37 -4.51
CA VAL A 271 -14.97 -15.65 -3.64
C VAL A 271 -14.33 -16.93 -4.12
N LEU A 272 -13.00 -16.89 -4.24
CA LEU A 272 -12.21 -18.07 -4.62
C LEU A 272 -11.29 -18.45 -3.48
N GLY A 273 -11.39 -19.68 -3.00
CA GLY A 273 -10.61 -20.11 -1.84
C GLY A 273 -10.26 -21.57 -1.83
N ASN A 274 -9.41 -21.93 -0.88
CA ASN A 274 -8.97 -23.30 -0.64
C ASN A 274 -9.51 -23.83 0.70
N PRO A 275 -10.84 -23.93 0.90
CA PRO A 275 -11.42 -24.35 2.16
C PRO A 275 -10.99 -25.78 2.49
N ARG A 276 -10.37 -25.96 3.66
CA ARG A 276 -9.87 -27.27 4.15
C ARG A 276 -8.93 -28.01 3.18
N GLY A 277 -8.27 -27.31 2.26
CA GLY A 277 -7.39 -27.93 1.25
C GLY A 277 -8.14 -28.64 0.13
N LEU A 278 -9.47 -28.46 0.02
CA LEU A 278 -10.20 -28.67 -1.22
C LEU A 278 -9.86 -27.47 -2.11
N GLU A 279 -8.92 -27.69 -3.02
CA GLU A 279 -8.38 -26.64 -3.89
C GLU A 279 -9.49 -26.07 -4.79
N SER A 280 -9.48 -24.75 -4.99
CA SER A 280 -10.35 -24.03 -5.95
C SER A 280 -11.86 -24.14 -5.71
N THR A 281 -12.33 -23.89 -4.49
CA THR A 281 -13.77 -23.71 -4.25
C THR A 281 -14.21 -22.30 -4.59
N ILE A 282 -15.24 -22.21 -5.44
CA ILE A 282 -15.88 -20.96 -5.81
C ILE A 282 -17.24 -20.80 -5.12
N THR A 283 -17.50 -19.60 -4.61
CA THR A 283 -18.83 -19.21 -4.12
C THR A 283 -19.21 -17.85 -4.73
N ARG A 284 -20.50 -17.64 -4.95
CA ARG A 284 -21.06 -16.40 -5.51
C ARG A 284 -21.99 -15.73 -4.52
N GLY A 285 -22.14 -14.42 -4.65
CA GLY A 285 -23.04 -13.62 -3.84
C GLY A 285 -23.01 -12.16 -4.26
N ILE A 286 -23.35 -11.28 -3.31
CA ILE A 286 -23.34 -9.84 -3.45
C ILE A 286 -22.63 -9.17 -2.28
N VAL A 287 -22.24 -7.91 -2.47
CA VAL A 287 -21.94 -6.99 -1.37
C VAL A 287 -23.25 -6.65 -0.66
N SER A 288 -23.43 -7.21 0.54
CA SER A 288 -24.61 -6.99 1.38
C SER A 288 -24.60 -5.63 2.08
N ALA A 289 -23.42 -5.16 2.49
CA ALA A 289 -23.20 -3.84 3.07
C ALA A 289 -21.71 -3.47 3.05
N VAL A 290 -21.42 -2.17 3.01
CA VAL A 290 -20.11 -1.62 3.41
C VAL A 290 -20.30 -1.01 4.80
N ARG A 291 -19.42 -1.35 5.73
CA ARG A 291 -19.55 -1.02 7.15
C ARG A 291 -18.34 -0.27 7.63
N ASP A 292 -18.60 0.84 8.31
CA ASP A 292 -17.62 1.55 9.11
C ASP A 292 -17.70 1.05 10.56
N GLN A 293 -16.90 0.05 10.90
CA GLN A 293 -16.80 -0.51 12.26
C GLN A 293 -15.74 0.22 13.09
N GLY A 294 -15.70 1.56 13.00
CA GLY A 294 -14.61 2.37 13.57
C GLY A 294 -13.31 2.27 12.75
N MET A 295 -13.43 1.87 11.49
CA MET A 295 -12.32 1.54 10.59
C MET A 295 -12.48 2.19 9.20
N LYS A 296 -13.18 3.32 9.10
CA LYS A 296 -13.35 4.11 7.87
C LYS A 296 -13.81 3.27 6.66
N GLU A 297 -14.94 2.57 6.80
CA GLU A 297 -15.52 1.74 5.72
C GLU A 297 -14.63 0.58 5.24
N ALA A 298 -13.68 0.13 6.07
CA ALA A 298 -12.79 -0.99 5.73
C ALA A 298 -13.47 -2.36 5.72
N VAL A 299 -14.73 -2.49 6.14
CA VAL A 299 -15.39 -3.81 6.27
C VAL A 299 -16.49 -3.98 5.24
N ILE A 300 -16.35 -5.00 4.41
CA ILE A 300 -17.35 -5.40 3.41
C ILE A 300 -18.09 -6.63 3.94
N GLN A 301 -19.39 -6.50 4.13
CA GLN A 301 -20.26 -7.66 4.38
C GLN A 301 -20.70 -8.27 3.06
N ILE A 302 -20.58 -9.59 2.97
CA ILE A 302 -20.96 -10.39 1.81
C ILE A 302 -21.87 -11.55 2.24
N ASP A 303 -22.72 -12.02 1.33
CA ASP A 303 -23.51 -13.24 1.54
C ASP A 303 -22.90 -14.48 0.87
N ALA A 304 -21.90 -14.29 -0.02
CA ALA A 304 -21.11 -15.36 -0.59
C ALA A 304 -20.52 -16.23 0.52
N ALA A 305 -20.71 -17.55 0.41
CA ALA A 305 -20.31 -18.47 1.47
C ALA A 305 -18.79 -18.51 1.63
N ILE A 306 -18.34 -18.37 2.89
CA ILE A 306 -16.95 -18.61 3.30
C ILE A 306 -16.94 -19.68 4.39
N SER A 307 -15.84 -20.43 4.50
CA SER A 307 -15.68 -21.49 5.48
C SER A 307 -14.25 -21.53 6.02
N PRO A 308 -13.94 -22.31 7.07
CA PRO A 308 -12.57 -22.44 7.56
C PRO A 308 -11.59 -22.79 6.42
N GLY A 309 -10.56 -21.97 6.24
CA GLY A 309 -9.60 -22.03 5.14
C GLY A 309 -9.82 -20.98 4.03
N SER A 310 -10.96 -20.31 4.00
CA SER A 310 -11.24 -19.17 3.10
C SER A 310 -10.62 -17.84 3.59
N SER A 311 -10.02 -17.81 4.79
CA SER A 311 -9.30 -16.62 5.28
C SER A 311 -8.17 -16.27 4.31
N GLY A 312 -8.18 -15.04 3.79
CA GLY A 312 -7.23 -14.50 2.82
C GLY A 312 -7.64 -14.71 1.37
N SER A 313 -8.81 -15.32 1.12
CA SER A 313 -9.37 -15.44 -0.24
C SER A 313 -9.69 -14.08 -0.85
N PRO A 314 -9.43 -13.88 -2.16
CA PRO A 314 -9.92 -12.70 -2.85
C PRO A 314 -11.45 -12.74 -2.95
N VAL A 315 -12.08 -11.61 -2.63
CA VAL A 315 -13.46 -11.29 -3.00
C VAL A 315 -13.39 -10.41 -4.23
N MET A 316 -13.98 -10.84 -5.33
CA MET A 316 -13.83 -10.19 -6.64
C MET A 316 -15.17 -9.78 -7.22
N ASN A 317 -15.17 -8.68 -7.96
CA ASN A 317 -16.31 -8.28 -8.79
C ASN A 317 -16.32 -9.08 -10.11
N MET A 318 -17.35 -8.90 -10.92
CA MET A 318 -17.51 -9.63 -12.19
C MET A 318 -16.57 -9.12 -13.30
N GLU A 319 -15.92 -7.97 -13.08
CA GLU A 319 -14.85 -7.43 -13.92
C GLU A 319 -13.47 -8.09 -13.66
N GLY A 320 -13.34 -8.86 -12.58
CA GLY A 320 -12.09 -9.55 -12.20
C GLY A 320 -11.17 -8.75 -11.29
N ASP A 321 -11.60 -7.59 -10.78
CA ASP A 321 -10.88 -6.83 -9.77
C ASP A 321 -11.20 -7.36 -8.36
N VAL A 322 -10.19 -7.42 -7.51
CA VAL A 322 -10.33 -7.75 -6.09
C VAL A 322 -10.90 -6.55 -5.36
N ILE A 323 -12.08 -6.69 -4.75
CA ILE A 323 -12.70 -5.64 -3.94
C ILE A 323 -12.44 -5.83 -2.44
N GLY A 324 -12.06 -7.04 -2.02
CA GLY A 324 -11.72 -7.31 -0.63
C GLY A 324 -11.04 -8.65 -0.38
N ILE A 325 -10.64 -8.86 0.87
CA ILE A 325 -9.94 -10.05 1.36
C ILE A 325 -10.84 -10.71 2.41
N ALA A 326 -11.39 -11.89 2.11
CA ALA A 326 -12.26 -12.61 3.04
C ALA A 326 -11.53 -12.88 4.36
N THR A 327 -12.15 -12.59 5.51
CA THR A 327 -11.49 -12.69 6.83
C THR A 327 -12.28 -13.53 7.82
N TYR A 328 -13.50 -13.14 8.18
CA TYR A 328 -14.26 -13.77 9.25
C TYR A 328 -15.75 -13.89 8.93
N LYS A 329 -16.41 -14.78 9.67
CA LYS A 329 -17.86 -14.96 9.67
C LYS A 329 -18.40 -14.58 11.04
N ALA A 330 -19.51 -13.83 11.10
CA ALA A 330 -20.17 -13.57 12.38
C ALA A 330 -20.81 -14.85 12.94
N ARG A 331 -20.73 -15.02 14.26
CA ARG A 331 -21.46 -16.09 14.96
C ARG A 331 -22.95 -15.80 14.93
N ASP A 332 -23.76 -16.86 14.89
CA ASP A 332 -25.22 -16.80 15.01
C ASP A 332 -25.92 -15.88 13.99
N CYS A 333 -25.28 -15.66 12.83
CA CYS A 333 -25.90 -15.05 11.66
C CYS A 333 -25.68 -15.90 10.41
N GLU A 334 -26.77 -16.18 9.69
CA GLU A 334 -26.71 -16.82 8.38
C GLU A 334 -26.29 -15.80 7.33
N SER A 335 -25.36 -16.19 6.45
CA SER A 335 -24.84 -15.34 5.37
C SER A 335 -24.29 -13.97 5.82
N CYS A 336 -23.84 -13.84 7.08
CA CYS A 336 -23.03 -12.72 7.54
C CYS A 336 -21.53 -13.05 7.44
N ASN A 337 -20.99 -12.94 6.24
CA ASN A 337 -19.57 -13.13 5.98
C ASN A 337 -18.92 -11.76 5.74
N PHE A 338 -17.64 -11.63 6.09
CA PHE A 338 -16.94 -10.34 6.05
C PHE A 338 -15.60 -10.44 5.36
N ALA A 339 -15.29 -9.40 4.62
CA ALA A 339 -14.03 -9.18 3.94
C ALA A 339 -13.48 -7.80 4.29
N MET A 340 -12.16 -7.70 4.36
CA MET A 340 -11.47 -6.42 4.49
C MET A 340 -11.41 -5.77 3.12
N ASN A 341 -11.85 -4.52 3.03
CA ASN A 341 -11.84 -3.74 1.82
C ASN A 341 -10.43 -3.64 1.27
N VAL A 342 -10.21 -3.98 -0.01
CA VAL A 342 -8.86 -3.99 -0.60
C VAL A 342 -8.16 -2.63 -0.50
N GLN A 343 -8.93 -1.55 -0.37
CA GLN A 343 -8.41 -0.19 -0.20
C GLN A 343 -7.51 -0.03 1.03
N VAL A 344 -7.64 -0.91 2.05
CA VAL A 344 -6.76 -0.88 3.24
C VAL A 344 -5.30 -1.18 2.91
N LEU A 345 -5.02 -1.76 1.74
CA LEU A 345 -3.66 -2.04 1.27
C LEU A 345 -2.95 -0.79 0.73
N GLY A 346 -3.70 0.29 0.41
CA GLY A 346 -3.13 1.57 -0.03
C GLY A 346 -2.58 1.60 -1.46
N PHE A 347 -3.13 0.76 -2.37
CA PHE A 347 -2.79 0.73 -3.80
C PHE A 347 -3.43 1.84 -4.62
#